data_AF-A0A1H7L4I0-F1
#
_entry.id   AF-A0A1H7L4I0-F1
#
_cell.length_a   1.000
_cell.length_b   1.000
_cell.length_c   1.000
_cell.angle_alpha   90.00
_cell.angle_beta   90.00
_cell.angle_gamma   90.00
#
_symmetry.space_group_name_H-M   'P 1'
#
loop_
_entity.id
_entity.type
_entity.pdbx_description
1 polymer ?
#
loop_
_entity_poly.entity_id
_entity_poly.type
_entity_poly.pdbx_seq_one_letter_code
_entity_poly.pdbx_strand_id
1 'polypeptide(L)'
;MGFTEYLDQVKAEAEGDAFFRLLKSQLAAGHRVQKVSFVPAEGGHPPRYRFLLARMGTLSTLDVPAGQEAIEHLLAETHQQLASRDDEVQRCQVRLKQETEALTRLLGRDATREAVASVTRELGGPQSLRLTLPASRTGLSPAARLAAERLRREFDQNVRNLYIERGYPLAEAGHIVDEALARLIEAG
;
A
#
# COMPACT_ATOMS: atom_id res chain seq x y z
N MET A 1 -14.06 9.23 -20.70
CA MET A 1 -14.35 8.08 -19.83
C MET A 1 -15.83 8.10 -19.52
N GLY A 2 -16.54 7.01 -19.82
CA GLY A 2 -17.99 6.93 -19.62
C GLY A 2 -18.35 6.69 -18.16
N PHE A 3 -19.50 7.22 -17.71
CA PHE A 3 -20.04 7.01 -16.36
C PHE A 3 -20.17 5.52 -15.98
N THR A 4 -20.38 4.65 -16.97
CA THR A 4 -20.43 3.19 -16.83
C THR A 4 -19.06 2.55 -16.61
N GLU A 5 -18.01 2.94 -17.34
CA GLU A 5 -16.63 2.46 -17.10
C GLU A 5 -16.16 2.85 -15.69
N TYR A 6 -16.53 4.05 -15.27
CA TYR A 6 -16.22 4.56 -13.94
C TYR A 6 -16.98 3.78 -12.83
N LEU A 7 -18.24 3.39 -13.07
CA LEU A 7 -19.00 2.56 -12.14
C LEU A 7 -18.49 1.11 -12.04
N ASP A 8 -18.03 0.53 -13.15
CA ASP A 8 -17.44 -0.81 -13.15
C ASP A 8 -16.07 -0.81 -12.47
N GLN A 9 -15.29 0.26 -12.67
CA GLN A 9 -14.04 0.50 -11.93
C GLN A 9 -14.31 0.67 -10.43
N VAL A 10 -15.30 1.48 -10.04
CA VAL A 10 -15.73 1.67 -8.65
C VAL A 10 -16.28 0.38 -8.02
N LYS A 11 -16.99 -0.46 -8.78
CA LYS A 11 -17.45 -1.78 -8.31
C LYS A 11 -16.29 -2.74 -8.09
N ALA A 12 -15.39 -2.87 -9.06
CA ALA A 12 -14.17 -3.66 -8.92
C ALA A 12 -13.26 -3.14 -7.78
N GLU A 13 -13.31 -1.84 -7.48
CA GLU A 13 -12.57 -1.18 -6.40
C GLU A 13 -13.27 -1.24 -5.03
N ALA A 14 -14.61 -1.28 -4.98
CA ALA A 14 -15.38 -1.61 -3.77
C ALA A 14 -15.20 -3.09 -3.41
N GLU A 15 -15.00 -3.93 -4.43
CA GLU A 15 -14.47 -5.28 -4.31
C GLU A 15 -12.95 -5.29 -4.04
N GLY A 16 -12.30 -4.14 -4.21
CA GLY A 16 -10.89 -3.91 -4.00
C GLY A 16 -10.51 -3.94 -2.52
N ASP A 17 -9.37 -4.57 -2.28
CA ASP A 17 -8.84 -4.92 -0.97
C ASP A 17 -8.74 -3.71 -0.01
N ALA A 18 -8.41 -2.51 -0.52
CA ALA A 18 -8.25 -1.29 0.29
C ALA A 18 -9.55 -0.79 0.95
N PHE A 19 -10.69 -0.87 0.25
CA PHE A 19 -11.99 -0.51 0.81
C PHE A 19 -12.36 -1.43 1.97
N PHE A 20 -12.19 -2.75 1.77
CA PHE A 20 -12.42 -3.74 2.83
C PHE A 20 -11.47 -3.57 4.01
N ARG A 21 -10.19 -3.26 3.77
CA ARG A 21 -9.21 -2.95 4.83
C ARG A 21 -9.65 -1.79 5.70
N LEU A 22 -10.11 -0.70 5.10
CA LEU A 22 -10.64 0.43 5.85
C LEU A 22 -11.88 0.03 6.68
N LEU A 23 -12.81 -0.70 6.07
CA LEU A 23 -14.01 -1.16 6.74
C LEU A 23 -13.68 -2.07 7.95
N LYS A 24 -12.75 -3.03 7.78
CA LYS A 24 -12.24 -3.86 8.88
C LYS A 24 -11.62 -3.03 9.99
N SER A 25 -10.81 -2.03 9.65
CA SER A 25 -10.18 -1.14 10.65
C SER A 25 -11.21 -0.33 11.44
N GLN A 26 -12.26 0.17 10.78
CA GLN A 26 -13.37 0.86 11.47
C GLN A 26 -14.11 -0.08 12.43
N LEU A 27 -14.36 -1.33 12.03
CA LEU A 27 -14.96 -2.35 12.91
C LEU A 27 -14.06 -2.67 14.11
N ALA A 28 -12.75 -2.83 13.89
CA ALA A 28 -11.77 -3.09 14.95
C ALA A 28 -11.68 -1.93 15.96
N ALA A 29 -11.84 -0.69 15.50
CA ALA A 29 -11.92 0.51 16.34
C ALA A 29 -13.25 0.61 17.13
N GLY A 30 -14.15 -0.37 17.02
CA GLY A 30 -15.41 -0.44 17.76
C GLY A 30 -16.56 0.35 17.12
N HIS A 31 -16.43 0.74 15.85
CA HIS A 31 -17.55 1.31 15.11
C HIS A 31 -18.44 0.20 14.55
N ARG A 32 -19.76 0.41 14.60
CA ARG A 32 -20.74 -0.38 13.84
C ARG A 32 -21.09 0.37 12.57
N VAL A 33 -20.81 -0.21 11.41
CA VAL A 33 -21.20 0.37 10.12
C VAL A 33 -22.72 0.19 9.95
N GLN A 34 -23.45 1.30 9.88
CA GLN A 34 -24.91 1.31 9.70
C GLN A 34 -25.30 1.38 8.23
N LYS A 35 -24.57 2.18 7.44
CA LYS A 35 -24.82 2.37 6.02
C LYS A 35 -23.53 2.77 5.32
N VAL A 36 -23.33 2.26 4.11
CA VAL A 36 -22.34 2.79 3.16
C VAL A 36 -23.11 3.27 1.95
N SER A 37 -22.83 4.49 1.49
CA SER A 37 -23.42 5.05 0.27
C SER A 37 -22.32 5.61 -0.62
N PHE A 38 -22.37 5.27 -1.90
CA PHE A 38 -21.51 5.89 -2.90
C PHE A 38 -22.05 7.29 -3.25
N VAL A 39 -21.16 8.27 -3.25
CA VAL A 39 -21.43 9.65 -3.65
C VAL A 39 -20.65 9.88 -4.95
N PRO A 40 -21.36 10.05 -6.09
CA PRO A 40 -20.70 10.28 -7.37
C PRO A 40 -19.96 11.63 -7.36
N ALA A 41 -19.07 11.82 -8.34
CA ALA A 41 -18.34 13.07 -8.50
C ALA A 41 -19.32 14.22 -8.78
N GLU A 42 -19.40 15.19 -7.87
CA GLU A 42 -20.29 16.36 -7.97
C GLU A 42 -19.55 17.63 -7.54
N GLY A 43 -19.81 18.74 -8.22
CA GLY A 43 -19.30 20.06 -7.83
C GLY A 43 -17.77 20.19 -7.81
N GLY A 44 -17.04 19.41 -8.61
CA GLY A 44 -15.57 19.39 -8.61
C GLY A 44 -14.95 18.53 -7.51
N HIS A 45 -15.76 17.86 -6.69
CA HIS A 45 -15.25 16.91 -5.72
C HIS A 45 -15.03 15.54 -6.35
N PRO A 46 -13.93 14.85 -6.01
CA PRO A 46 -13.75 13.48 -6.41
C PRO A 46 -14.85 12.60 -5.79
N PRO A 47 -15.16 11.49 -6.46
CA PRO A 47 -16.12 10.51 -5.98
C PRO A 47 -15.70 9.89 -4.64
N ARG A 48 -16.65 9.53 -3.79
CA ARG A 48 -16.38 9.08 -2.41
C ARG A 48 -17.44 8.12 -1.87
N TYR A 49 -17.04 7.25 -0.96
CA TYR A 49 -17.91 6.47 -0.10
C TYR A 49 -18.19 7.22 1.19
N ARG A 50 -19.47 7.34 1.56
CA ARG A 50 -19.90 7.87 2.84
C ARG A 50 -20.30 6.74 3.76
N PHE A 51 -19.58 6.59 4.86
CA PHE A 51 -19.84 5.63 5.91
C PHE A 51 -20.66 6.31 7.00
N LEU A 52 -21.80 5.74 7.34
CA LEU A 52 -22.52 6.07 8.58
C LEU A 52 -22.09 5.06 9.64
N LEU A 53 -21.36 5.54 10.64
CA LEU A 53 -20.80 4.76 11.73
C LEU A 53 -21.58 5.03 13.01
N ALA A 54 -21.76 3.99 13.84
CA ALA A 54 -22.33 4.10 15.17
C ALA A 54 -21.32 3.61 16.22
N ARG A 55 -21.05 4.40 17.26
CA ARG A 55 -20.19 4.00 18.38
C ARG A 55 -20.73 4.59 19.68
N MET A 56 -20.96 3.74 20.69
CA MET A 56 -21.48 4.14 22.02
C MET A 56 -22.74 5.04 21.96
N GLY A 57 -23.67 4.74 21.04
CA GLY A 57 -24.90 5.52 20.87
C GLY A 57 -24.77 6.81 20.06
N THR A 58 -23.55 7.17 19.62
CA THR A 58 -23.31 8.31 18.72
C THR A 58 -23.25 7.85 17.26
N LEU A 59 -23.88 8.61 16.36
CA LEU A 59 -23.75 8.44 14.92
C LEU A 59 -22.74 9.46 14.38
N SER A 60 -21.82 8.98 13.55
CA SER A 60 -20.83 9.81 12.86
C SER A 60 -20.76 9.45 11.38
N THR A 61 -20.38 10.40 10.54
CA THR A 61 -20.15 10.18 9.12
C THR A 61 -18.67 10.26 8.81
N LEU A 62 -18.15 9.31 8.04
CA LEU A 62 -16.81 9.33 7.48
C LEU A 62 -16.89 9.32 5.96
N ASP A 63 -16.33 10.35 5.34
CA ASP A 63 -16.20 10.44 3.88
C ASP A 63 -14.84 9.86 3.48
N VAL A 64 -14.87 8.87 2.59
CA VAL A 64 -13.72 8.09 2.14
C VAL A 64 -13.62 8.25 0.63
N PRO A 65 -12.50 8.74 0.08
CA PRO A 65 -12.39 8.90 -1.36
C PRO A 65 -12.49 7.54 -2.07
N ALA A 66 -13.07 7.52 -3.27
CA ALA A 66 -13.11 6.32 -4.09
C ALA A 66 -11.76 6.12 -4.80
N GLY A 67 -11.35 4.85 -4.96
CA GLY A 67 -10.06 4.48 -5.53
C GLY A 67 -9.06 3.96 -4.50
N GLN A 68 -8.40 2.85 -4.82
CA GLN A 68 -7.42 2.20 -3.94
C GLN A 68 -6.30 3.17 -3.49
N GLU A 69 -5.76 3.96 -4.42
CA GLU A 69 -4.72 4.96 -4.11
C GLU A 69 -5.21 6.02 -3.14
N ALA A 70 -6.39 6.56 -3.38
CA ALA A 70 -6.95 7.61 -2.53
C ALA A 70 -7.28 7.08 -1.12
N ILE A 71 -7.72 5.81 -1.01
CA ILE A 71 -7.93 5.15 0.28
C ILE A 71 -6.59 4.92 1.00
N GLU A 72 -5.55 4.47 0.31
CA GLU A 72 -4.22 4.29 0.93
C GLU A 72 -3.59 5.63 1.34
N HIS A 73 -3.86 6.72 0.60
CA HIS A 73 -3.52 8.07 1.00
C HIS A 73 -4.27 8.51 2.27
N LEU A 74 -5.60 8.34 2.31
CA LEU A 74 -6.40 8.64 3.49
C LEU A 74 -5.90 7.86 4.72
N LEU A 75 -5.61 6.57 4.55
CA LEU A 75 -5.09 5.72 5.61
C LEU A 75 -3.69 6.14 6.09
N ALA A 76 -2.88 6.73 5.21
CA ALA A 76 -1.60 7.33 5.57
C ALA A 76 -1.80 8.60 6.40
N GLU A 77 -2.63 9.52 5.91
CA GLU A 77 -2.90 10.82 6.55
C GLU A 77 -3.56 10.67 7.92
N THR A 78 -4.41 9.67 8.07
CA THR A 78 -5.11 9.39 9.35
C THR A 78 -4.27 8.56 10.32
N HIS A 79 -3.05 8.16 9.93
CA HIS A 79 -2.16 7.28 10.68
C HIS A 79 -2.87 6.02 11.23
N GLN A 80 -3.87 5.53 10.49
CA GLN A 80 -4.74 4.46 10.97
C GLN A 80 -4.06 3.10 10.81
N GLN A 81 -3.94 2.39 11.94
CA GLN A 81 -3.57 0.97 11.95
C GLN A 81 -4.65 0.14 11.25
N LEU A 82 -4.21 -0.85 10.48
CA LEU A 82 -5.11 -1.83 9.91
C LEU A 82 -5.48 -2.91 10.92
N ALA A 83 -6.59 -3.60 10.63
CA ALA A 83 -7.15 -4.59 11.52
C ALA A 83 -6.25 -5.83 11.69
N SER A 84 -5.35 -6.10 10.74
CA SER A 84 -4.45 -7.24 10.79
C SER A 84 -3.07 -6.92 10.24
N ARG A 85 -2.08 -7.72 10.67
CA ARG A 85 -0.72 -7.70 10.12
C ARG A 85 -0.71 -7.97 8.62
N ASP A 86 -1.53 -8.90 8.13
CA ASP A 86 -1.62 -9.23 6.71
C ASP A 86 -2.12 -8.04 5.88
N ASP A 87 -3.09 -7.29 6.40
CA ASP A 87 -3.55 -6.06 5.77
C ASP A 87 -2.42 -5.01 5.70
N GLU A 88 -1.55 -4.91 6.72
CA GLU A 88 -0.36 -4.02 6.70
C GLU A 88 0.71 -4.49 5.70
N VAL A 89 0.99 -5.79 5.63
CA VAL A 89 1.89 -6.39 4.62
C VAL A 89 1.40 -6.04 3.22
N GLN A 90 0.11 -6.24 2.97
CA GLN A 90 -0.53 -5.97 1.69
C GLN A 90 -0.47 -4.49 1.32
N ARG A 91 -0.68 -3.57 2.29
CA ARG A 91 -0.49 -2.13 2.08
C ARG A 91 0.95 -1.81 1.66
N CYS A 92 1.94 -2.34 2.37
CA CYS A 92 3.35 -2.14 2.01
C CYS A 92 3.65 -2.71 0.62
N GLN A 93 3.08 -3.86 0.27
CA GLN A 93 3.24 -4.47 -1.05
C GLN A 93 2.70 -3.56 -2.16
N VAL A 94 1.53 -2.95 -1.97
CA VAL A 94 0.95 -2.01 -2.93
C VAL A 94 1.88 -0.81 -3.17
N ARG A 95 2.41 -0.21 -2.10
CA ARG A 95 3.32 0.94 -2.20
C ARG A 95 4.63 0.59 -2.91
N LEU A 96 5.25 -0.51 -2.51
CA LEU A 96 6.46 -1.01 -3.16
C LEU A 96 6.20 -1.33 -4.65
N LYS A 97 5.05 -1.93 -4.96
CA LYS A 97 4.64 -2.21 -6.34
C LYS A 97 4.52 -0.94 -7.17
N GLN A 98 3.83 0.08 -6.66
CA GLN A 98 3.69 1.36 -7.34
C GLN A 98 5.04 2.02 -7.63
N GLU A 99 5.95 2.03 -6.66
CA GLU A 99 7.30 2.56 -6.87
C GLU A 99 8.06 1.72 -7.91
N THR A 100 8.01 0.39 -7.85
CA THR A 100 8.68 -0.46 -8.87
C THR A 100 8.10 -0.28 -10.28
N GLU A 101 6.79 -0.09 -10.41
CA GLU A 101 6.17 0.22 -11.70
C GLU A 101 6.60 1.59 -12.22
N ALA A 102 6.65 2.60 -11.36
CA ALA A 102 7.15 3.93 -11.70
C ALA A 102 8.61 3.89 -12.14
N LEU A 103 9.47 3.18 -11.41
CA LEU A 103 10.88 2.97 -11.77
C LEU A 103 11.02 2.20 -13.09
N THR A 104 10.20 1.19 -13.32
CA THR A 104 10.20 0.43 -14.59
C THR A 104 9.89 1.33 -15.77
N ARG A 105 8.90 2.23 -15.64
CA ARG A 105 8.54 3.19 -16.70
C ARG A 105 9.64 4.23 -16.93
N LEU A 106 10.36 4.65 -15.88
CA LEU A 106 11.36 5.71 -15.96
C LEU A 106 12.75 5.22 -16.39
N LEU A 107 13.17 4.06 -15.89
CA LEU A 107 14.56 3.58 -15.97
C LEU A 107 14.69 2.22 -16.68
N GLY A 108 13.57 1.58 -17.00
CA GLY A 108 13.52 0.27 -17.65
C GLY A 108 13.45 -0.90 -16.67
N ARG A 109 12.95 -2.03 -17.21
CA ARG A 109 12.71 -3.26 -16.43
C ARG A 109 13.99 -3.87 -15.87
N ASP A 110 15.06 -3.90 -16.64
CA ASP A 110 16.32 -4.54 -16.22
C ASP A 110 16.97 -3.78 -15.05
N ALA A 111 17.02 -2.44 -15.13
CA ALA A 111 17.52 -1.61 -14.05
C ALA A 111 16.69 -1.76 -12.77
N THR A 112 15.36 -1.86 -12.90
CA THR A 112 14.46 -2.07 -11.77
C THR A 112 14.65 -3.46 -11.15
N ARG A 113 14.83 -4.50 -11.97
CA ARG A 113 15.07 -5.86 -11.49
C ARG A 113 16.40 -5.98 -10.75
N GLU A 114 17.46 -5.35 -11.27
CA GLU A 114 18.76 -5.26 -10.59
C GLU A 114 18.64 -4.50 -9.26
N ALA A 115 17.88 -3.41 -9.24
CA ALA A 115 17.63 -2.63 -8.04
C ALA A 115 16.89 -3.43 -6.95
N VAL A 116 15.81 -4.13 -7.31
CA VAL A 116 15.07 -5.01 -6.39
C VAL A 116 16.01 -6.07 -5.81
N ALA A 117 16.82 -6.72 -6.64
CA ALA A 117 17.77 -7.72 -6.18
C ALA A 117 18.85 -7.13 -5.23
N SER A 118 19.33 -5.91 -5.50
CA SER A 118 20.30 -5.23 -4.63
C SER A 118 19.70 -4.85 -3.28
N VAL A 119 18.56 -4.15 -3.29
CA VAL A 119 17.87 -3.70 -2.08
C VAL A 119 17.47 -4.89 -1.20
N THR A 120 17.03 -5.99 -1.82
CA THR A 120 16.68 -7.20 -1.06
C THR A 120 17.89 -7.84 -0.39
N ARG A 121 19.09 -7.74 -0.97
CA ARG A 121 20.31 -8.24 -0.31
C ARG A 121 20.78 -7.34 0.83
N GLU A 122 20.63 -6.04 0.66
CA GLU A 122 21.08 -5.05 1.63
C GLU A 122 20.16 -4.98 2.85
N LEU A 123 18.84 -5.03 2.62
CA LEU A 123 17.83 -4.75 3.63
C LEU A 123 16.85 -5.90 3.86
N GLY A 124 16.74 -6.82 2.90
CA GLY A 124 15.81 -7.93 2.97
C GLY A 124 16.12 -8.85 4.15
N GLY A 125 15.06 -9.26 4.82
CA GLY A 125 15.08 -10.30 5.83
C GLY A 125 15.05 -11.71 5.22
N PRO A 126 14.89 -12.74 6.07
CA PRO A 126 14.97 -14.14 5.64
C PRO A 126 13.98 -14.52 4.55
N GLN A 127 12.85 -13.81 4.42
CA GLN A 127 11.82 -14.17 3.45
C GLN A 127 12.18 -13.69 2.05
N SER A 128 12.46 -12.39 1.90
CA SER A 128 12.79 -11.81 0.60
C SER A 128 14.14 -12.31 0.06
N LEU A 129 15.12 -12.58 0.93
CA LEU A 129 16.41 -13.16 0.56
C LEU A 129 16.28 -14.55 -0.10
N ARG A 130 15.31 -15.38 0.32
CA ARG A 130 15.07 -16.72 -0.27
C ARG A 130 14.59 -16.64 -1.72
N LEU A 131 13.89 -15.57 -2.06
CA LEU A 131 13.26 -15.37 -3.37
C LEU A 131 14.16 -14.58 -4.33
N THR A 132 15.23 -13.98 -3.82
CA THR A 132 16.11 -13.13 -4.61
C THR A 132 17.09 -13.94 -5.44
N LEU A 133 17.08 -13.73 -6.76
CA LEU A 133 18.06 -14.29 -7.67
C LEU A 133 19.47 -13.71 -7.44
N PRO A 134 20.53 -14.45 -7.81
CA PRO A 134 21.88 -13.89 -7.78
C PRO A 134 21.99 -12.68 -8.72
N ALA A 135 22.25 -11.48 -8.18
CA ALA A 135 22.63 -10.30 -8.95
C ALA A 135 23.88 -10.60 -9.77
N SER A 136 23.94 -10.01 -10.98
CA SER A 136 25.08 -10.13 -11.87
C SER A 136 26.37 -9.73 -11.15
N ARG A 137 27.46 -10.48 -11.38
CA ARG A 137 28.77 -10.26 -10.74
C ARG A 137 29.43 -8.93 -11.13
N THR A 138 28.93 -8.26 -12.16
CA THR A 138 29.36 -6.93 -12.61
C THR A 138 28.48 -5.87 -11.93
N GLY A 139 29.09 -4.95 -11.19
CA GLY A 139 28.39 -3.97 -10.35
C GLY A 139 27.26 -3.20 -11.05
N LEU A 140 26.35 -2.64 -10.24
CA LEU A 140 25.12 -2.00 -10.71
C LEU A 140 25.37 -0.90 -11.74
N SER A 141 24.58 -0.92 -12.81
CA SER A 141 24.49 0.20 -13.75
C SER A 141 24.08 1.50 -13.03
N PRO A 142 24.41 2.70 -13.55
CA PRO A 142 23.97 3.95 -12.94
C PRO A 142 22.45 4.06 -12.76
N ALA A 143 21.69 3.53 -13.73
CA ALA A 143 20.23 3.47 -13.66
C ALA A 143 19.75 2.53 -12.53
N ALA A 144 20.36 1.34 -12.41
CA ALA A 144 20.05 0.41 -11.34
C ALA A 144 20.43 0.95 -9.95
N ARG A 145 21.52 1.73 -9.83
CA ARG A 145 21.86 2.43 -8.58
C ARG A 145 20.80 3.46 -8.19
N LEU A 146 20.37 4.29 -9.13
CA LEU A 146 19.32 5.28 -8.87
C LEU A 146 17.99 4.60 -8.48
N ALA A 147 17.63 3.52 -9.16
CA ALA A 147 16.45 2.73 -8.83
C ALA A 147 16.58 2.07 -7.44
N ALA A 148 17.76 1.55 -7.08
CA ALA A 148 18.00 0.96 -5.77
C ALA A 148 17.90 2.00 -4.65
N GLU A 149 18.45 3.19 -4.83
CA GLU A 149 18.34 4.28 -3.85
C GLU A 149 16.89 4.70 -3.61
N ARG A 150 16.09 4.81 -4.68
CA ARG A 150 14.66 5.15 -4.56
C ARG A 150 13.86 4.05 -3.88
N LEU A 151 14.03 2.80 -4.31
CA LEU A 151 13.34 1.67 -3.71
C LEU A 151 13.74 1.48 -2.24
N ARG A 152 15.00 1.72 -1.88
CA ARG A 152 15.47 1.75 -0.50
C ARG A 152 14.78 2.83 0.33
N ARG A 153 14.66 4.05 -0.20
CA ARG A 153 13.94 5.12 0.51
C ARG A 153 12.49 4.75 0.76
N GLU A 154 11.82 4.12 -0.22
CA GLU A 154 10.45 3.65 -0.05
C GLU A 154 10.36 2.54 1.00
N PHE A 155 11.30 1.59 1.02
CA PHE A 155 11.39 0.57 2.08
C PHE A 155 11.54 1.21 3.47
N ASP A 156 12.54 2.10 3.64
CA ASP A 156 12.81 2.78 4.89
C ASP A 156 11.62 3.64 5.34
N GLN A 157 10.93 4.30 4.39
CA GLN A 157 9.74 5.08 4.68
C GLN A 157 8.59 4.18 5.16
N ASN A 158 8.38 3.01 4.57
CA ASN A 158 7.36 2.07 5.04
C ASN A 158 7.66 1.54 6.45
N VAL A 159 8.92 1.19 6.75
CA VAL A 159 9.34 0.80 8.10
C VAL A 159 9.11 1.95 9.08
N ARG A 160 9.48 3.17 8.71
CA ARG A 160 9.32 4.37 9.53
C ARG A 160 7.84 4.67 9.80
N ASN A 161 6.97 4.54 8.81
CA ASN A 161 5.52 4.74 8.99
C ASN A 161 4.94 3.72 9.98
N LEU A 162 5.32 2.44 9.85
CA LEU A 162 4.88 1.40 10.78
C LEU A 162 5.41 1.64 12.21
N TYR A 163 6.68 2.03 12.35
CA TYR A 163 7.30 2.27 13.65
C TYR A 163 6.79 3.55 14.34
N ILE A 164 6.89 4.70 13.66
CA ILE A 164 6.62 6.02 14.26
C ILE A 164 5.13 6.31 14.31
N GLU A 165 4.43 6.13 13.20
CA GLU A 165 3.04 6.59 13.08
C GLU A 165 2.06 5.55 13.63
N ARG A 166 2.44 4.27 13.57
CA ARG A 166 1.58 3.16 13.96
C ARG A 166 2.12 2.39 15.16
N GLY A 167 3.23 2.77 15.76
CA GLY A 167 3.69 2.22 17.03
C GLY A 167 4.07 0.73 17.02
N TYR A 168 4.29 0.13 15.84
CA TYR A 168 4.84 -1.23 15.77
C TYR A 168 6.27 -1.24 16.30
N PRO A 169 6.72 -2.30 17.00
CA PRO A 169 8.14 -2.48 17.30
C PRO A 169 8.97 -2.47 16.01
N LEU A 170 10.16 -1.85 16.03
CA LEU A 170 11.00 -1.68 14.83
C LEU A 170 11.28 -3.01 14.11
N ALA A 171 11.53 -4.08 14.87
CA ALA A 171 11.75 -5.42 14.31
C ALA A 171 10.50 -5.95 13.58
N GLU A 172 9.32 -5.75 14.16
CA GLU A 172 8.05 -6.17 13.54
C GLU A 172 7.73 -5.35 12.29
N ALA A 173 7.94 -4.03 12.35
CA ALA A 173 7.84 -3.15 11.19
C ALA A 173 8.77 -3.63 10.04
N GLY A 174 10.02 -3.96 10.37
CA GLY A 174 10.96 -4.53 9.40
C GLY A 174 10.47 -5.85 8.80
N HIS A 175 9.91 -6.76 9.61
CA HIS A 175 9.35 -8.03 9.12
C HIS A 175 8.12 -7.85 8.23
N ILE A 176 7.26 -6.87 8.50
CA ILE A 176 6.09 -6.57 7.66
C ILE A 176 6.55 -6.09 6.28
N VAL A 177 7.52 -5.17 6.22
CA VAL A 177 8.02 -4.66 4.93
C VAL A 177 8.86 -5.71 4.19
N ASP A 178 9.60 -6.57 4.91
CA ASP A 178 10.30 -7.72 4.32
C ASP A 178 9.34 -8.70 3.63
N GLU A 179 8.23 -9.04 4.30
CA GLU A 179 7.21 -9.92 3.72
C GLU A 179 6.53 -9.28 2.52
N ALA A 180 6.28 -7.97 2.56
CA ALA A 180 5.75 -7.22 1.43
C ALA A 180 6.70 -7.25 0.23
N LEU A 181 8.01 -7.09 0.47
CA LEU A 181 9.04 -7.19 -0.55
C LEU A 181 9.14 -8.61 -1.12
N ALA A 182 9.03 -9.64 -0.27
CA ALA A 182 8.98 -11.04 -0.69
C ALA A 182 7.80 -11.31 -1.65
N ARG A 183 6.58 -10.90 -1.28
CA ARG A 183 5.39 -11.05 -2.13
C ARG A 183 5.50 -10.27 -3.44
N LEU A 184 6.19 -9.13 -3.44
CA LEU A 184 6.46 -8.37 -4.65
C LEU A 184 7.35 -9.16 -5.62
N ILE A 185 8.41 -9.81 -5.11
CA ILE A 185 9.33 -10.62 -5.91
C ILE A 185 8.62 -11.85 -6.48
N GLU A 186 7.76 -12.51 -5.70
CA GLU A 186 6.97 -13.65 -6.18
C GLU A 186 5.97 -13.27 -7.29
N ALA A 187 5.48 -12.04 -7.29
CA ALA A 187 4.48 -11.56 -8.25
C ALA A 187 5.08 -11.05 -9.58
N GLY A 188 6.41 -10.91 -9.71
CA GLY A 188 7.11 -10.25 -10.84
C GLY A 188 7.99 -11.15 -11.70
#